data_AF-A0A969V2D5-F1
#
_entry.id   AF-A0A969V2D5-F1
#
_cell.length_a   1.000
_cell.length_b   1.000
_cell.length_c   1.000
_cell.angle_alpha   90.00
_cell.angle_beta   90.00
_cell.angle_gamma   90.00
#
_symmetry.space_group_name_H-M   'P 1'
#
loop_
_entity.id
_entity.type
_entity.pdbx_description
1 polymer ?
#
loop_
_entity_poly.entity_id
_entity_poly.type
_entity_poly.pdbx_seq_one_letter_code
_entity_poly.pdbx_strand_id
1 'polypeptide(L)'
;MSLVSPRPLSNPRSPRIRINVESQIDAHELNQLFIKVGKPVQDVAKLRCALEHSLFCVTARLITGRLLIGFARTTETGCLMQRF
;
A
#
# COMPACT_ATOMS: atom_id res chain seq x y z
N MET A 1 -26.28 -21.49 30.17
CA MET A 1 -25.62 -20.21 30.52
C MET A 1 -24.19 -20.26 30.00
N SER A 2 -23.92 -19.74 28.81
CA SER A 2 -22.59 -19.79 28.21
C SER A 2 -21.93 -18.41 28.31
N LEU A 3 -20.92 -18.30 29.16
CA LEU A 3 -20.08 -17.13 29.32
C LEU A 3 -19.26 -16.93 28.04
N VAL A 4 -19.73 -16.04 27.16
CA VAL A 4 -18.90 -15.51 26.08
C VAL A 4 -17.86 -14.61 26.72
N SER A 5 -16.65 -15.13 26.92
CA SER A 5 -15.50 -14.34 27.33
C SER A 5 -15.26 -13.25 26.27
N PRO A 6 -15.25 -11.95 26.63
CA PRO A 6 -14.96 -10.89 25.68
C PRO A 6 -13.50 -11.04 25.23
N ARG A 7 -13.30 -11.26 23.92
CA ARG A 7 -11.97 -11.15 23.30
C ARG A 7 -11.35 -9.82 23.74
N PRO A 8 -10.10 -9.78 24.21
CA PRO A 8 -9.48 -8.52 24.61
C PRO A 8 -9.46 -7.59 23.39
N LEU A 9 -10.18 -6.47 23.51
CA LEU A 9 -10.14 -5.37 22.57
C LEU A 9 -8.69 -4.88 22.46
N SER A 10 -8.11 -5.10 21.29
CA SER A 10 -6.95 -4.44 20.68
C SER A 10 -6.07 -3.61 21.63
N ASN A 11 -4.82 -4.04 21.80
CA ASN A 11 -3.74 -3.21 22.31
C ASN A 11 -3.79 -1.82 21.61
N PRO A 12 -3.97 -0.69 22.33
CA PRO A 12 -4.14 0.64 21.73
C PRO A 12 -2.90 1.14 20.97
N ARG A 13 -1.79 0.39 20.99
CA ARG A 13 -0.54 0.67 20.26
C ARG A 13 -0.43 -0.03 18.91
N SER A 14 -1.39 -0.86 18.51
CA SER A 14 -1.31 -1.52 17.20
C SER A 14 -1.52 -0.50 16.07
N PRO A 15 -0.57 -0.35 15.15
CA PRO A 15 -0.69 0.60 14.04
C PRO A 15 -1.91 0.24 13.20
N ARG A 16 -2.79 1.22 12.98
CA ARG A 16 -3.96 1.04 12.11
C ARG A 16 -3.57 1.32 10.67
N ILE A 17 -3.96 0.43 9.77
CA ILE A 17 -3.66 0.51 8.34
C ILE A 17 -4.96 0.74 7.59
N ARG A 18 -4.95 1.72 6.69
CA ARG A 18 -6.02 1.97 5.72
C ARG A 18 -5.59 1.43 4.37
N ILE A 19 -6.43 0.63 3.77
CA ILE A 19 -6.26 0.12 2.41
C ILE A 19 -7.25 0.85 1.51
N ASN A 20 -6.75 1.49 0.45
CA ASN A 20 -7.57 2.22 -0.51
C ASN A 20 -7.19 1.81 -1.95
N VAL A 21 -8.17 1.87 -2.85
CA VAL A 21 -7.91 1.95 -4.29
C VAL A 21 -7.70 3.43 -4.62
N GLU A 22 -6.53 3.79 -5.14
CA GLU A 22 -6.16 5.16 -5.50
C GLU A 22 -6.01 5.27 -7.02
N SER A 23 -6.64 6.28 -7.61
CA SER A 23 -6.49 6.63 -9.04
C SER A 23 -5.26 7.48 -9.31
N GLN A 24 -4.71 8.13 -8.28
CA GLN A 24 -3.53 8.99 -8.38
C GLN A 24 -2.61 8.67 -7.21
N ILE A 25 -1.40 8.24 -7.53
CA ILE A 25 -0.36 7.95 -6.55
C ILE A 25 0.88 8.75 -6.92
N ASP A 26 1.50 9.37 -5.93
CA ASP A 26 2.75 10.08 -6.15
C ASP A 26 3.88 9.09 -6.41
N ALA A 27 4.42 9.13 -7.63
CA ALA A 27 5.57 8.34 -8.05
C ALA A 27 6.80 8.57 -7.16
N HIS A 28 6.95 9.76 -6.57
CA HIS A 28 8.06 10.05 -5.65
C HIS A 28 7.88 9.30 -4.33
N GLU A 29 6.67 9.30 -3.76
CA GLU A 29 6.32 8.54 -2.56
C GLU A 29 6.50 7.03 -2.78
N LEU A 30 6.13 6.54 -3.97
CA LEU A 30 6.31 5.15 -4.35
C LEU A 30 7.79 4.75 -4.44
N ASN A 31 8.63 5.62 -5.00
CA ASN A 31 10.07 5.42 -5.01
C ASN A 31 10.65 5.38 -3.59
N GLN A 32 10.15 6.21 -2.66
CA GLN A 32 10.56 6.14 -1.25
C GLN A 32 10.18 4.79 -0.62
N LEU A 33 9.02 4.23 -0.96
CA LEU A 33 8.64 2.88 -0.55
C LEU A 33 9.60 1.83 -1.13
N PHE A 34 9.93 1.94 -2.43
CA PHE A 34 10.85 1.03 -3.11
C PHE A 34 12.27 1.04 -2.51
N ILE A 35 12.79 2.22 -2.18
CA ILE A 35 14.09 2.34 -1.50
C ILE A 35 14.08 1.60 -0.16
N LYS A 36 13.00 1.75 0.64
CA LYS A 36 12.88 1.08 1.95
C LYS A 36 12.89 -0.44 1.87
N VAL A 37 12.47 -1.01 0.75
CA VAL A 37 12.44 -2.45 0.51
C VAL A 37 13.63 -2.94 -0.34
N GLY A 38 14.66 -2.10 -0.49
CA GLY A 38 15.89 -2.44 -1.21
C GLY A 38 15.75 -2.52 -2.74
N LYS A 39 14.67 -1.95 -3.31
CA LYS A 39 14.51 -1.84 -4.77
C LYS A 39 15.25 -0.61 -5.28
N PRO A 40 15.80 -0.66 -6.52
CA PRO A 40 16.44 0.49 -7.12
C PRO A 40 15.42 1.61 -7.36
N VAL A 41 15.89 2.85 -7.28
CA VAL A 41 15.10 4.02 -7.65
C VAL A 41 14.70 3.88 -9.11
N GLN A 42 13.40 4.01 -9.38
CA GLN A 42 12.88 4.00 -10.74
C GLN A 42 12.79 5.41 -11.29
N ASP A 43 12.96 5.52 -12.61
CA ASP A 43 12.71 6.78 -13.32
C ASP A 43 11.26 7.23 -13.08
N VAL A 44 11.10 8.48 -12.64
CA VAL A 44 9.80 9.02 -12.23
C VAL A 44 8.82 9.09 -13.39
N ALA A 45 9.29 9.41 -14.60
CA ALA A 45 8.44 9.50 -15.78
C ALA A 45 7.95 8.10 -16.21
N LYS A 46 8.84 7.10 -16.20
CA LYS A 46 8.47 5.70 -16.46
C LYS A 46 7.48 5.16 -15.43
N LEU A 47 7.68 5.50 -14.16
CA LEU A 47 6.81 5.06 -13.09
C LEU A 47 5.42 5.70 -13.20
N ARG A 48 5.35 7.00 -13.50
CA ARG A 48 4.06 7.69 -13.78
C ARG A 48 3.33 7.05 -14.95
N CYS A 49 4.02 6.82 -16.06
CA CYS A 49 3.46 6.13 -17.22
C CYS A 49 2.91 4.74 -16.83
N ALA A 50 3.65 3.96 -16.04
CA ALA A 50 3.20 2.66 -15.58
C ALA A 50 1.97 2.73 -14.65
N LEU A 51 1.85 3.78 -13.83
CA LEU A 51 0.69 4.01 -12.97
C LEU A 51 -0.55 4.42 -13.77
N GLU A 52 -0.39 5.28 -14.78
CA GLU A 52 -1.47 5.73 -15.67
C GLU A 52 -2.06 4.59 -16.50
N HIS A 53 -1.23 3.61 -16.90
CA HIS A 53 -1.67 2.41 -17.62
C HIS A 53 -2.03 1.22 -16.71
N SER A 54 -2.10 1.41 -15.39
CA SER A 54 -2.56 0.37 -14.47
C SER A 54 -4.09 0.39 -14.35
N LEU A 55 -4.71 -0.79 -14.29
CA LEU A 55 -6.16 -0.94 -14.19
C LEU A 55 -6.68 -0.45 -12.83
N PHE A 56 -6.02 -0.87 -11.75
CA PHE A 56 -6.21 -0.29 -10.43
C PHE A 56 -4.92 -0.36 -9.61
N CYS A 57 -4.73 0.66 -8.78
CA CYS A 57 -3.65 0.72 -7.82
C CYS A 57 -4.23 0.69 -6.40
N VAL A 58 -3.66 -0.18 -5.55
CA VAL A 58 -4.06 -0.35 -4.16
C VAL A 58 -2.92 0.12 -3.26
N THR A 59 -3.21 1.02 -2.35
CA THR A 59 -2.25 1.53 -1.37
C THR A 59 -2.61 1.01 0.02
N ALA A 60 -1.59 0.73 0.82
CA ALA A 60 -1.71 0.52 2.25
C ALA A 60 -0.99 1.67 2.96
N ARG A 61 -1.72 2.43 3.76
CA ARG A 61 -1.22 3.61 4.47
C ARG A 61 -1.45 3.48 5.97
N LEU A 62 -0.48 3.90 6.77
CA LEU A 62 -0.72 4.09 8.20
C LEU A 62 -1.73 5.23 8.39
N ILE A 63 -2.75 5.00 9.23
CA ILE A 63 -3.74 6.04 9.54
C ILE A 63 -3.04 7.23 10.21
N THR A 64 -2.12 6.94 11.12
CA THR A 64 -1.26 7.94 11.76
C THR A 64 -0.18 8.39 10.77
N GLY A 65 -0.15 9.68 10.44
CA GLY A 65 0.87 10.26 9.56
C GLY A 65 0.70 9.97 8.06
N ARG A 66 -0.33 9.21 7.65
CA ARG A 66 -0.66 8.90 6.23
C ARG A 66 0.47 8.26 5.42
N LEU A 67 1.46 7.67 6.10
CA LEU A 67 2.64 7.10 5.48
C LEU A 67 2.27 5.89 4.60
N LEU A 68 2.70 5.89 3.34
CA LEU A 68 2.62 4.73 2.46
C LEU A 68 3.56 3.63 2.94
N ILE A 69 3.00 2.45 3.22
CA ILE A 69 3.71 1.27 3.71
C ILE A 69 3.55 0.04 2.81
N GLY A 70 2.67 0.11 1.82
CA GLY A 70 2.47 -0.98 0.87
C GLY A 70 1.75 -0.50 -0.39
N PHE A 71 2.03 -1.19 -1.49
CA PHE A 71 1.51 -0.86 -2.81
C PHE A 71 1.31 -2.12 -3.67
N ALA A 72 0.13 -2.28 -4.24
CA ALA A 72 -0.13 -3.29 -5.25
C ALA A 72 -0.71 -2.64 -6.50
N ARG A 73 -0.33 -3.13 -7.68
CA ARG A 73 -0.89 -2.67 -8.95
C ARG A 73 -1.34 -3.84 -9.80
N THR A 74 -2.37 -3.61 -10.59
CA THR A 74 -2.84 -4.57 -11.57
C THR A 74 -2.78 -3.99 -12.96
N THR A 75 -2.44 -4.85 -13.91
CA THR A 75 -2.46 -4.55 -15.35
C THR A 75 -3.45 -5.51 -16.01
N GLU A 76 -4.02 -5.13 -17.15
CA GLU A 76 -5.03 -5.94 -17.87
C GLU A 76 -4.61 -7.41 -18.10
N THR A 77 -3.31 -7.71 -18.16
CA THR A 77 -2.77 -9.05 -18.40
C THR A 77 -2.37 -9.82 -17.14
N GLY A 78 -2.60 -9.28 -15.93
CA GLY A 78 -2.30 -9.99 -14.68
C GLY A 78 -2.06 -9.07 -13.48
N CYS A 79 -2.37 -9.58 -12.28
CA CYS A 79 -2.17 -8.89 -11.01
C CYS A 79 -0.70 -9.03 -10.57
N LEU A 80 0.09 -7.96 -10.70
CA LEU A 80 1.45 -7.90 -10.16
C LEU A 80 1.38 -7.50 -8.68
N MET A 81 1.10 -8.49 -7.82
CA MET A 81 1.30 -8.33 -6.39
C MET A 81 2.80 -8.30 -6.09
N GLN A 82 3.35 -7.11 -5.89
CA GLN A 82 4.66 -6.97 -5.24
C GLN A 82 4.46 -7.23 -3.75
N ARG A 83 4.81 -8.45 -3.32
CA ARG A 83 4.98 -8.77 -1.90
C ARG A 83 6.28 -8.12 -1.44
N PHE A 84 6.17 -7.27 -0.42
CA PHE A 84 7.28 -6.58 0.26
C PHE A 84 7.69 -7.36 1.49
#